data_AF-A0A7X4LKW1-F1
#
_entry.id   AF-A0A7X4LKW1-F1
#
_cell.length_a   1.000
_cell.length_b   1.000
_cell.length_c   1.000
_cell.angle_alpha   90.00
_cell.angle_beta   90.00
_cell.angle_gamma   90.00
#
_symmetry.space_group_name_H-M   'P 1'
#
loop_
_entity.id
_entity.type
_entity.pdbx_description
1 polymer ?
#
loop_
_entity_poly.entity_id
_entity_poly.type
_entity_poly.pdbx_seq_one_letter_code
_entity_poly.pdbx_strand_id
1 'polypeptide(L)'
;MDNIATLSQLLQTSGNHYKVFDLGRRIQVIPNEQFHQVEQGSQPYPYPVQRSAQIAIAYWNEANQPWIWFLKFELDERGLLQQSHVTQFIQYVLEAMGSRLTNELSEEQQQKLTNNPYTFKPHEDKMALFHSLIRSHLALPCSQYYEHAQHYFKGGLGWDNWQTVGLQGITDICTHIGQEQNGVLLRKAIAHLPTQPLYALLGALEHIDLPEKLADRIVEMANKEIVSDKPDLFLLSALVRALAGAPEKHLTDIVDKLLSSEQLSHQEILIGIAGRSWHVLADSGRAQRFLLRLAQTGNQALFNQLFADLVMLPQLRMVILPLLHASPSPELTQALMELQRNTKG
;
A
#
# COMPACT_ATOMS: atom_id res chain seq x y z
N MET A 1 20.12 32.93 -2.16
CA MET A 1 19.38 31.76 -1.66
C MET A 1 19.24 30.84 -2.84
N ASP A 2 19.82 29.65 -2.78
CA ASP A 2 19.71 28.69 -3.86
C ASP A 2 18.23 28.39 -4.14
N ASN A 3 17.86 28.28 -5.42
CA ASN A 3 16.49 28.05 -5.83
C ASN A 3 16.09 26.61 -5.47
N ILE A 4 15.48 26.42 -4.30
CA ILE A 4 15.02 25.11 -3.82
C ILE A 4 13.91 24.63 -4.76
N ALA A 5 14.21 23.62 -5.59
CA ALA A 5 13.32 23.15 -6.64
C ALA A 5 12.68 21.78 -6.34
N THR A 6 13.14 21.08 -5.29
CA THR A 6 12.68 19.73 -4.92
C THR A 6 12.47 19.59 -3.41
N LEU A 7 11.61 18.67 -2.99
CA LEU A 7 11.38 18.30 -1.58
C LEU A 7 12.65 17.71 -0.98
N SER A 8 13.40 16.89 -1.73
CA SER A 8 14.69 16.38 -1.25
C SER A 8 15.66 17.51 -0.93
N GLN A 9 15.80 18.51 -1.80
CA GLN A 9 16.65 19.67 -1.53
C GLN A 9 16.15 20.48 -0.32
N LEU A 10 14.84 20.68 -0.19
CA LEU A 10 14.23 21.38 0.94
C LEU A 10 14.59 20.69 2.27
N LEU A 11 14.42 19.36 2.34
CA LEU A 11 14.70 18.57 3.54
C LEU A 11 16.20 18.54 3.86
N GLN A 12 17.07 18.36 2.85
CA GLN A 12 18.52 18.34 3.02
C GLN A 12 19.06 19.70 3.50
N THR A 13 18.59 20.80 2.92
CA THR A 13 19.01 22.16 3.30
C THR A 13 18.64 22.49 4.75
N SER A 14 17.60 21.84 5.27
CA SER A 14 17.14 22.03 6.65
C SER A 14 17.93 21.29 7.71
N GLY A 15 18.86 20.40 7.32
CA GLY A 15 19.65 19.59 8.23
C GLY A 15 18.88 18.43 8.87
N ASN A 16 17.65 18.13 8.42
CA ASN A 16 16.88 17.00 8.91
C ASN A 16 17.26 15.69 8.19
N HIS A 17 17.22 14.59 8.93
CA HIS A 17 17.11 13.27 8.31
C HIS A 17 15.69 13.08 7.79
N TYR A 18 15.55 12.32 6.70
CA TYR A 18 14.24 12.01 6.16
C TYR A 18 14.18 10.66 5.47
N LYS A 19 12.98 10.11 5.41
CA LYS A 19 12.65 8.88 4.71
C LYS A 19 11.31 9.02 4.01
N VAL A 20 11.29 8.55 2.77
CA VAL A 20 10.13 8.66 1.88
C VAL A 20 9.45 7.29 1.78
N PHE A 21 8.12 7.30 1.77
CA PHE A 21 7.31 6.11 1.66
C PHE A 21 6.18 6.34 0.65
N ASP A 22 5.84 5.31 -0.11
CA ASP A 22 4.54 5.22 -0.77
C ASP A 22 3.46 4.91 0.26
N LEU A 23 2.32 5.55 0.11
CA LEU A 23 1.07 5.24 0.81
C LEU A 23 -0.06 4.92 -0.16
N GLY A 24 0.17 4.89 -1.47
CA GLY A 24 -0.88 4.60 -2.44
C GLY A 24 -1.34 3.14 -2.35
N ARG A 25 -0.42 2.22 -2.64
CA ARG A 25 -0.71 0.79 -2.67
C ARG A 25 -0.37 0.14 -1.34
N ARG A 26 0.89 -0.26 -1.17
CA ARG A 26 1.42 -0.75 0.10
C ARG A 26 2.24 0.35 0.76
N ILE A 27 2.37 0.33 2.09
CA ILE A 27 3.36 1.18 2.74
C ILE A 27 4.75 0.63 2.39
N GLN A 28 5.47 1.32 1.51
CA GLN A 28 6.78 0.88 1.03
C GLN A 28 7.77 2.03 1.07
N VAL A 29 9.01 1.75 1.47
CA VAL A 29 10.09 2.73 1.40
C VAL A 29 10.41 3.03 -0.06
N ILE A 30 10.45 4.31 -0.40
CA ILE A 30 11.06 4.78 -1.64
C ILE A 30 12.47 5.25 -1.28
N PRO A 31 13.53 4.57 -1.74
CA PRO A 31 14.90 5.01 -1.51
C PRO A 31 15.07 6.48 -1.93
N ASN A 32 15.77 7.28 -1.11
CA ASN A 32 15.88 8.72 -1.34
C ASN A 32 16.51 9.05 -2.72
N GLU A 33 17.43 8.22 -3.21
CA GLU A 33 17.99 8.34 -4.57
C GLU A 33 16.93 8.11 -5.65
N GLN A 34 16.08 7.08 -5.48
CA GLN A 34 14.97 6.82 -6.38
C GLN A 34 13.98 8.00 -6.37
N PHE A 35 13.63 8.49 -5.18
CA PHE A 35 12.74 9.63 -5.04
C PHE A 35 13.32 10.89 -5.72
N HIS A 36 14.61 11.15 -5.56
CA HIS A 36 15.28 12.27 -6.23
C HIS A 36 15.17 12.21 -7.77
N GLN A 37 15.36 11.01 -8.34
CA GLN A 37 15.16 10.80 -9.78
C GLN A 37 13.69 11.03 -10.22
N VAL A 38 12.72 10.65 -9.38
CA VAL A 38 11.30 10.96 -9.63
C VAL A 38 11.06 12.47 -9.63
N GLU A 39 11.62 13.18 -8.65
CA GLU A 39 11.52 14.65 -8.56
C GLU A 39 12.19 15.35 -9.74
N GLN A 40 13.24 14.78 -10.33
CA GLN A 40 13.85 15.31 -11.56
C GLN A 40 13.08 14.97 -12.84
N GLY A 41 12.02 14.16 -12.76
CA GLY A 41 11.31 13.65 -13.93
C GLY A 41 12.14 12.69 -14.79
N SER A 42 13.24 12.14 -14.26
CA SER A 42 14.08 11.18 -14.97
C SER A 42 13.51 9.76 -14.93
N GLN A 43 12.64 9.47 -13.96
CA GLN A 43 11.85 8.24 -13.91
C GLN A 43 10.40 8.49 -13.44
N PRO A 44 9.45 7.64 -13.84
CA PRO A 44 8.08 7.68 -13.30
C PRO A 44 8.04 7.38 -11.81
N TYR A 45 7.00 7.88 -11.14
CA TYR A 45 6.70 7.47 -9.77
C TYR A 45 6.52 5.94 -9.71
N PRO A 46 7.12 5.23 -8.74
CA PRO A 46 7.18 3.78 -8.76
C PRO A 46 5.83 3.08 -8.50
N TYR A 47 4.96 3.70 -7.71
CA TYR A 47 3.75 3.05 -7.19
C TYR A 47 2.47 3.87 -7.39
N PRO A 48 2.19 4.37 -8.61
CA PRO A 48 1.01 5.20 -8.86
C PRO A 48 -0.27 4.46 -8.51
N VAL A 49 -1.24 5.18 -7.97
CA VAL A 49 -2.62 4.70 -7.81
C VAL A 49 -3.57 5.79 -8.27
N GLN A 50 -4.50 5.42 -9.17
CA GLN A 50 -5.49 6.35 -9.73
C GLN A 50 -4.84 7.65 -10.26
N ARG A 51 -3.74 7.53 -11.01
CA ARG A 51 -2.96 8.67 -11.56
C ARG A 51 -2.43 9.65 -10.49
N SER A 52 -2.24 9.19 -9.26
CA SER A 52 -1.67 10.00 -8.18
C SER A 52 -0.49 9.29 -7.51
N ALA A 53 0.47 10.10 -7.05
CA ALA A 53 1.46 9.70 -6.07
C ALA A 53 0.94 10.08 -4.68
N GLN A 54 0.83 9.10 -3.79
CA GLN A 54 0.48 9.31 -2.39
C GLN A 54 1.71 9.01 -1.56
N ILE A 55 2.34 10.05 -1.02
CA ILE A 55 3.66 10.00 -0.43
C ILE A 55 3.54 10.32 1.05
N ALA A 56 4.23 9.55 1.90
CA ALA A 56 4.54 9.98 3.25
C ALA A 56 6.03 10.32 3.36
N ILE A 57 6.34 11.50 3.89
CA ILE A 57 7.71 11.92 4.20
C ILE A 57 7.80 12.05 5.71
N ALA A 58 8.53 11.12 6.33
CA ALA A 58 8.92 11.27 7.73
C ALA A 58 10.27 11.94 7.79
N TYR A 59 10.41 13.01 8.59
CA TYR A 59 11.66 13.72 8.81
C TYR A 59 11.85 14.02 10.29
N TRP A 60 13.10 14.04 10.74
CA TRP A 60 13.44 14.20 12.16
C TRP A 60 14.81 14.85 12.32
N ASN A 61 15.00 15.45 13.49
CA ASN A 61 16.27 16.01 13.95
C ASN A 61 17.00 15.01 14.87
N GLU A 62 18.11 15.43 15.46
CA GLU A 62 18.90 14.61 16.39
C GLU A 62 18.13 14.10 17.63
N ALA A 63 17.00 14.73 17.98
CA ALA A 63 16.14 14.28 19.08
C ALA A 63 15.23 13.10 18.70
N ASN A 64 15.29 12.59 17.46
CA ASN A 64 14.48 11.48 16.95
C ASN A 64 12.96 11.68 17.12
N GLN A 65 12.49 12.92 17.12
CA GLN A 65 11.07 13.24 17.09
C GLN A 65 10.62 13.37 15.63
N PRO A 66 9.83 12.43 15.08
CA PRO A 66 9.43 12.48 13.68
C PRO A 66 8.28 13.44 13.46
N TRP A 67 8.44 14.29 12.46
CA TRP A 67 7.33 14.96 11.78
C TRP A 67 7.00 14.19 10.50
N ILE A 68 5.73 14.23 10.11
CA ILE A 68 5.23 13.48 8.97
C ILE A 68 4.43 14.41 8.06
N TRP A 69 4.77 14.40 6.78
CA TRP A 69 3.93 14.95 5.73
C TRP A 69 3.24 13.84 4.97
N PHE A 70 1.94 13.99 4.76
CA PHE A 70 1.16 13.15 3.85
C PHE A 70 0.78 13.97 2.63
N LEU A 71 1.43 13.67 1.51
CA LEU A 71 1.37 14.43 0.27
C LEU A 71 0.68 13.63 -0.84
N LYS A 72 -0.16 14.30 -1.62
CA LYS A 72 -0.79 13.74 -2.81
C LYS A 72 -0.52 14.65 -4.00
N PHE A 73 0.15 14.12 -5.02
CA PHE A 73 0.40 14.81 -6.27
C PHE A 73 -0.23 14.05 -7.44
N GLU A 74 -0.82 14.78 -8.37
CA GLU A 74 -1.25 14.22 -9.65
C GLU A 74 -0.04 13.85 -10.51
N LEU A 75 -0.20 12.78 -11.30
CA LEU A 75 0.78 12.29 -12.24
C LEU A 75 0.29 12.52 -13.67
N ASP A 76 1.22 12.75 -14.59
CA ASP A 76 0.93 12.80 -16.01
C ASP A 76 0.74 11.39 -16.62
N GLU A 77 0.45 11.31 -17.92
CA GLU A 77 0.25 10.03 -18.64
C GLU A 77 1.52 9.15 -18.74
N ARG A 78 2.68 9.74 -18.45
CA ARG A 78 3.97 9.05 -18.34
C ARG A 78 4.26 8.61 -16.90
N GLY A 79 3.40 8.94 -15.94
CA GLY A 79 3.59 8.66 -14.52
C GLY A 79 4.57 9.62 -13.83
N LEU A 80 4.88 10.78 -14.43
CA LEU A 80 5.78 11.78 -13.85
C LEU A 80 5.01 12.75 -12.95
N LEU A 81 5.68 13.24 -11.90
CA LEU A 81 5.15 14.30 -11.05
C LEU A 81 5.00 15.60 -11.86
N GLN A 82 3.87 16.29 -11.64
CA GLN A 82 3.70 17.64 -12.14
C GLN A 82 4.58 18.62 -11.33
N GLN A 83 5.70 19.05 -11.92
CA GLN A 83 6.71 19.87 -11.25
C GLN A 83 6.17 21.19 -10.69
N SER A 84 5.17 21.77 -11.36
CA SER A 84 4.45 22.96 -10.88
C SER A 84 3.83 22.74 -9.50
N HIS A 85 3.20 21.58 -9.27
CA HIS A 85 2.54 21.25 -8.00
C HIS A 85 3.56 21.07 -6.87
N VAL A 86 4.69 20.41 -7.16
CA VAL A 86 5.78 20.25 -6.19
C VAL A 86 6.36 21.62 -5.81
N THR A 87 6.62 22.48 -6.81
CA THR A 87 7.12 23.85 -6.58
C THR A 87 6.15 24.68 -5.75
N GLN A 88 4.85 24.60 -6.03
CA GLN A 88 3.82 25.29 -5.26
C GLN A 88 3.77 24.80 -3.81
N PHE A 89 3.88 23.48 -3.58
CA PHE A 89 3.98 22.96 -2.21
C PHE A 89 5.22 23.47 -1.47
N ILE A 90 6.39 23.51 -2.12
CA ILE A 90 7.62 24.06 -1.52
C ILE A 90 7.42 25.53 -1.14
N GLN A 91 6.75 26.32 -1.98
CA GLN A 91 6.41 27.71 -1.66
C GLN A 91 5.53 27.81 -0.41
N TYR A 92 4.47 26.98 -0.29
CA TYR A 92 3.65 26.93 0.92
C TYR A 92 4.48 26.60 2.18
N VAL A 93 5.41 25.65 2.10
CA VAL A 93 6.27 25.29 3.24
C VAL A 93 7.21 26.45 3.60
N LEU A 94 7.85 27.09 2.61
CA LEU A 94 8.75 28.22 2.84
C LEU A 94 8.02 29.44 3.41
N GLU A 95 6.78 29.69 2.99
CA GLU A 95 5.93 30.76 3.54
C GLU A 95 5.49 30.47 4.98
N ALA A 96 5.17 29.21 5.31
CA ALA A 96 4.71 28.82 6.63
C ALA A 96 5.84 28.72 7.66
N MET A 97 7.03 28.23 7.26
CA MET A 97 8.12 27.88 8.18
C MET A 97 9.39 28.71 8.00
N GLY A 98 9.48 29.55 6.96
CA GLY A 98 10.73 30.18 6.56
C GLY A 98 11.75 29.15 6.04
N SER A 99 13.04 29.47 6.14
CA SER A 99 14.13 28.61 5.64
C SER A 99 14.62 27.53 6.62
N ARG A 100 14.02 27.40 7.81
CA ARG A 100 14.45 26.45 8.86
C ARG A 100 13.30 25.52 9.26
N LEU A 101 13.37 24.24 8.86
CA LEU A 101 12.44 23.18 9.31
C LEU A 101 12.76 22.66 10.73
N THR A 102 13.30 23.49 11.63
CA THR A 102 13.96 23.02 12.87
C THR A 102 13.32 23.45 14.19
N ASN A 103 12.11 24.02 14.18
CA ASN A 103 11.46 24.49 15.40
C ASN A 103 10.16 23.74 15.71
N GLU A 104 9.78 23.72 17.00
CA GLU A 104 8.41 23.44 17.43
C GLU A 104 7.47 24.35 16.63
N LEU A 105 6.67 23.74 15.75
CA LEU A 105 5.71 24.48 14.94
C LEU A 105 4.61 24.98 15.85
N SER A 106 4.32 26.28 15.78
CA SER A 106 3.11 26.80 16.41
C SER A 106 1.87 26.14 15.79
N GLU A 107 0.76 26.11 16.53
CA GLU A 107 -0.50 25.57 16.00
C GLU A 107 -0.92 26.25 14.69
N GLU A 108 -0.68 27.55 14.56
CA GLU A 108 -0.93 28.30 13.31
C GLU A 108 -0.05 27.83 12.15
N GLN A 109 1.22 27.52 12.40
CA GLN A 109 2.14 27.00 11.37
C GLN A 109 1.75 25.59 10.95
N GLN A 110 1.37 24.73 11.91
CA GLN A 110 0.84 23.39 11.59
C GLN A 110 -0.45 23.48 10.77
N GLN A 111 -1.37 24.37 11.12
CA GLN A 111 -2.60 24.56 10.34
C GLN A 111 -2.33 25.03 8.91
N LYS A 112 -1.41 25.99 8.71
CA LYS A 112 -1.02 26.44 7.36
C LYS A 112 -0.39 25.32 6.52
N LEU A 113 0.44 24.47 7.13
CA LEU A 113 1.05 23.33 6.46
C LEU A 113 0.05 22.22 6.15
N THR A 114 -1.01 22.08 6.94
CA THR A 114 -2.03 21.04 6.75
C THR A 114 -3.18 21.49 5.84
N ASN A 115 -3.30 22.80 5.61
CA ASN A 115 -4.38 23.39 4.79
C ASN A 115 -3.86 23.86 3.42
N ASN A 116 -3.37 22.91 2.62
CA ASN A 116 -2.97 23.15 1.24
C ASN A 116 -3.46 22.00 0.33
N PRO A 117 -3.61 22.23 -1.00
CA PRO A 117 -4.23 21.25 -1.90
C PRO A 117 -3.41 19.98 -2.13
N TYR A 118 -2.16 19.93 -1.66
CA TYR A 118 -1.26 18.80 -1.84
C TYR A 118 -1.18 17.90 -0.61
N THR A 119 -1.83 18.27 0.50
CA THR A 119 -1.91 17.42 1.69
C THR A 119 -3.18 16.59 1.70
N PHE A 120 -3.11 15.39 2.27
CA PHE A 120 -4.27 14.54 2.46
C PHE A 120 -4.21 13.83 3.80
N LYS A 121 -5.36 13.38 4.30
CA LYS A 121 -5.44 12.53 5.49
C LYS A 121 -5.57 11.06 5.06
N PRO A 122 -4.60 10.19 5.35
CA PRO A 122 -4.73 8.76 5.12
C PRO A 122 -5.91 8.17 5.93
N HIS A 123 -6.42 7.02 5.48
CA HIS A 123 -7.39 6.25 6.27
C HIS A 123 -6.77 5.86 7.64
N GLU A 124 -7.61 5.72 8.67
CA GLU A 124 -7.15 5.49 10.05
C GLU A 124 -6.23 4.28 10.17
N ASP A 125 -6.54 3.17 9.48
CA ASP A 125 -5.71 1.96 9.53
C ASP A 125 -4.32 2.17 8.93
N LYS A 126 -4.25 2.89 7.80
CA LYS A 126 -2.98 3.19 7.13
C LYS A 126 -2.15 4.18 7.96
N MET A 127 -2.81 5.13 8.62
CA MET A 127 -2.17 6.08 9.53
C MET A 127 -1.61 5.37 10.78
N ALA A 128 -2.39 4.50 11.42
CA ALA A 128 -1.96 3.73 12.59
C ALA A 128 -0.75 2.85 12.26
N LEU A 129 -0.80 2.16 11.12
CA LEU A 129 0.32 1.34 10.66
C LEU A 129 1.55 2.19 10.31
N PHE A 130 1.38 3.30 9.60
CA PHE A 130 2.49 4.19 9.26
C PHE A 130 3.20 4.72 10.52
N HIS A 131 2.44 5.15 11.54
CA HIS A 131 3.01 5.55 12.83
C HIS A 131 3.78 4.41 13.50
N SER A 132 3.24 3.20 13.48
CA SER A 132 3.91 2.01 14.04
C SER A 132 5.22 1.71 13.28
N LEU A 133 5.25 1.92 11.96
CA LEU A 133 6.42 1.71 11.11
C LEU A 133 7.51 2.74 11.38
N ILE A 134 7.15 4.03 11.45
CA ILE A 134 8.11 5.11 11.76
C ILE A 134 8.73 4.90 13.14
N ARG A 135 7.92 4.55 14.14
CA ARG A 135 8.42 4.32 15.50
C ARG A 135 9.35 3.11 15.56
N SER A 136 9.01 2.02 14.87
CA SER A 136 9.91 0.87 14.72
C SER A 136 11.21 1.26 14.02
N HIS A 137 11.13 2.03 12.93
CA HIS A 137 12.28 2.47 12.14
C HIS A 137 13.25 3.35 12.94
N LEU A 138 12.72 4.24 13.79
CA LEU A 138 13.48 5.14 14.64
C LEU A 138 13.86 4.52 16.00
N ALA A 139 13.61 3.22 16.20
CA ALA A 139 13.84 2.50 17.45
C ALA A 139 13.20 3.20 18.68
N LEU A 140 12.03 3.82 18.47
CA LEU A 140 11.23 4.39 19.54
C LEU A 140 10.45 3.26 20.28
N PRO A 141 10.10 3.42 21.58
CA PRO A 141 9.27 2.45 22.30
C PRO A 141 7.98 2.14 21.53
N CYS A 142 7.24 1.05 21.71
CA CYS A 142 5.92 0.87 21.05
C CYS A 142 4.84 1.85 21.60
N SER A 143 3.62 1.88 21.04
CA SER A 143 2.54 2.67 21.63
C SER A 143 2.07 2.05 22.96
N GLN A 144 1.32 2.83 23.75
CA GLN A 144 0.71 2.35 24.99
C GLN A 144 -0.26 1.16 24.81
N TYR A 145 -0.69 0.87 23.58
CA TYR A 145 -1.64 -0.21 23.28
C TYR A 145 -0.96 -1.55 22.99
N TYR A 146 0.37 -1.57 22.87
CA TYR A 146 1.13 -2.74 22.44
C TYR A 146 1.01 -3.93 23.39
N GLU A 147 1.25 -3.72 24.68
CA GLU A 147 1.24 -4.80 25.68
C GLU A 147 -0.16 -5.44 25.81
N HIS A 148 -1.22 -4.62 25.78
CA HIS A 148 -2.60 -5.09 25.81
C HIS A 148 -2.95 -5.94 24.59
N ALA A 149 -2.55 -5.48 23.39
CA ALA A 149 -2.72 -6.26 22.18
C ALA A 149 -1.94 -7.57 22.23
N GLN A 150 -0.68 -7.56 22.68
CA GLN A 150 0.10 -8.80 22.84
C GLN A 150 -0.57 -9.79 23.80
N HIS A 151 -1.14 -9.31 24.90
CA HIS A 151 -1.87 -10.15 25.84
C HIS A 151 -3.12 -10.77 25.20
N TYR A 152 -3.87 -10.01 24.39
CA TYR A 152 -4.97 -10.53 23.58
C TYR A 152 -4.54 -11.62 22.59
N PHE A 153 -3.51 -11.35 21.76
CA PHE A 153 -3.03 -12.33 20.77
C PHE A 153 -2.40 -13.58 21.42
N LYS A 154 -2.03 -13.53 22.71
CA LYS A 154 -1.63 -14.72 23.49
C LYS A 154 -2.83 -15.58 23.93
N GLY A 155 -4.06 -15.11 23.69
CA GLY A 155 -5.30 -15.69 24.20
C GLY A 155 -5.61 -15.31 25.64
N GLY A 156 -4.84 -14.39 26.25
CA GLY A 156 -4.91 -14.07 27.68
C GLY A 156 -6.23 -13.41 28.10
N LEU A 157 -6.85 -12.65 27.20
CA LEU A 157 -8.19 -12.07 27.41
C LEU A 157 -9.33 -13.03 27.03
N GLY A 158 -9.04 -14.13 26.34
CA GLY A 158 -10.03 -14.89 25.56
C GLY A 158 -10.31 -14.24 24.20
N TRP A 159 -10.58 -15.07 23.19
CA TRP A 159 -10.64 -14.64 21.78
C TRP A 159 -11.79 -13.66 21.48
N ASP A 160 -12.91 -13.77 22.19
CA ASP A 160 -14.11 -12.95 21.99
C ASP A 160 -14.03 -11.54 22.63
N ASN A 161 -13.05 -11.30 23.51
CA ASN A 161 -12.91 -10.05 24.28
C ASN A 161 -12.02 -9.01 23.54
N TRP A 162 -12.23 -8.86 22.24
CA TRP A 162 -11.40 -8.03 21.35
C TRP A 162 -11.77 -6.54 21.33
N GLN A 163 -12.92 -6.15 21.86
CA GLN A 163 -13.47 -4.77 21.76
C GLN A 163 -12.60 -3.73 22.45
N THR A 164 -11.74 -4.16 23.39
CA THR A 164 -10.79 -3.29 24.09
C THR A 164 -9.43 -3.21 23.41
N VAL A 165 -9.20 -3.99 22.34
CA VAL A 165 -7.93 -4.07 21.63
C VAL A 165 -7.90 -2.99 20.55
N GLY A 166 -7.17 -1.92 20.81
CA GLY A 166 -7.00 -0.82 19.87
C GLY A 166 -6.19 -1.22 18.64
N LEU A 167 -6.57 -0.69 17.47
CA LEU A 167 -5.90 -0.94 16.19
C LEU A 167 -4.40 -0.65 16.22
N GLN A 168 -4.00 0.43 16.88
CA GLN A 168 -2.59 0.81 17.02
C GLN A 168 -1.74 -0.29 17.67
N GLY A 169 -2.31 -1.04 18.62
CA GLY A 169 -1.61 -2.17 19.25
C GLY A 169 -1.44 -3.35 18.28
N ILE A 170 -2.42 -3.61 17.41
CA ILE A 170 -2.33 -4.62 16.35
C ILE A 170 -1.22 -4.24 15.36
N THR A 171 -1.20 -2.98 14.95
CA THR A 171 -0.19 -2.49 14.00
C THR A 171 1.21 -2.48 14.60
N ASP A 172 1.38 -2.14 15.88
CA ASP A 172 2.68 -2.22 16.57
C ASP A 172 3.23 -3.66 16.59
N ILE A 173 2.38 -4.68 16.83
CA ILE A 173 2.79 -6.10 16.76
C ILE A 173 3.24 -6.46 15.33
N CYS A 174 2.51 -5.98 14.32
CA CYS A 174 2.81 -6.26 12.92
C CYS A 174 4.11 -5.59 12.45
N THR A 175 4.40 -4.36 12.88
CA THR A 175 5.66 -3.69 12.50
C THR A 175 6.87 -4.25 13.24
N HIS A 176 6.67 -4.83 14.42
CA HIS A 176 7.69 -5.52 15.20
C HIS A 176 7.62 -7.05 15.01
N ILE A 177 7.17 -7.54 13.86
CA ILE A 177 6.93 -8.97 13.62
C ILE A 177 8.16 -9.86 13.83
N GLY A 178 9.36 -9.33 13.55
CA GLY A 178 10.65 -10.00 13.75
C GLY A 178 11.18 -9.96 15.18
N GLN A 179 10.51 -9.25 16.10
CA GLN A 179 10.95 -9.04 17.48
C GLN A 179 10.01 -9.76 18.46
N GLU A 180 10.48 -10.00 19.69
CA GLU A 180 9.68 -10.51 20.82
C GLU A 180 8.81 -11.75 20.53
N GLN A 181 9.19 -12.55 19.54
CA GLN A 181 8.41 -13.68 19.02
C GLN A 181 7.02 -13.28 18.46
N ASN A 182 6.80 -12.03 18.06
CA ASN A 182 5.54 -11.54 17.50
C ASN A 182 5.09 -12.35 16.27
N GLY A 183 6.00 -12.73 15.37
CA GLY A 183 5.66 -13.61 14.25
C GLY A 183 5.13 -14.99 14.70
N VAL A 184 5.69 -15.57 15.77
CA VAL A 184 5.23 -16.85 16.34
C VAL A 184 3.88 -16.67 17.03
N LEU A 185 3.70 -15.56 17.75
CA LEU A 185 2.47 -15.17 18.41
C LEU A 185 1.32 -15.07 17.40
N LEU A 186 1.48 -14.25 16.35
CA LEU A 186 0.48 -14.06 15.31
C LEU A 186 0.14 -15.37 14.60
N ARG A 187 1.15 -16.19 14.28
CA ARG A 187 0.94 -17.50 13.63
C ARG A 187 0.07 -18.45 14.46
N LYS A 188 0.18 -18.39 15.79
CA LYS A 188 -0.65 -19.20 16.70
C LYS A 188 -2.05 -18.60 16.84
N ALA A 189 -2.15 -17.28 16.95
CA ALA A 189 -3.39 -16.58 17.22
C ALA A 189 -4.36 -16.57 16.03
N ILE A 190 -3.85 -16.40 14.80
CA ILE A 190 -4.66 -16.07 13.61
C ILE A 190 -5.83 -17.04 13.35
N ALA A 191 -5.67 -18.32 13.68
CA ALA A 191 -6.71 -19.34 13.48
C ALA A 191 -7.86 -19.28 14.51
N HIS A 192 -7.69 -18.50 15.58
CA HIS A 192 -8.66 -18.36 16.66
C HIS A 192 -9.38 -17.00 16.67
N LEU A 193 -8.90 -16.04 15.88
CA LEU A 193 -9.42 -14.68 15.88
C LEU A 193 -10.85 -14.65 15.34
N PRO A 194 -11.78 -13.97 16.03
CA PRO A 194 -13.05 -13.56 15.44
C PRO A 194 -12.85 -12.68 14.21
N THR A 195 -13.92 -12.50 13.44
CA THR A 195 -13.90 -11.78 12.16
C THR A 195 -13.22 -10.40 12.26
N GLN A 196 -13.66 -9.52 13.16
CA GLN A 196 -13.18 -8.14 13.24
C GLN A 196 -11.66 -8.05 13.52
N PRO A 197 -11.11 -8.68 14.58
CA PRO A 197 -9.67 -8.66 14.83
C PRO A 197 -8.87 -9.42 13.75
N LEU A 198 -9.46 -10.42 13.09
CA LEU A 198 -8.83 -11.09 11.96
C LEU A 198 -8.64 -10.14 10.77
N TYR A 199 -9.68 -9.41 10.37
CA TYR A 199 -9.59 -8.43 9.27
C TYR A 199 -8.65 -7.27 9.61
N ALA A 200 -8.65 -6.80 10.86
CA ALA A 200 -7.69 -5.78 11.31
C ALA A 200 -6.23 -6.28 11.21
N LEU A 201 -5.98 -7.53 11.62
CA LEU A 201 -4.67 -8.16 11.48
C LEU A 201 -4.27 -8.31 10.01
N LEU A 202 -5.13 -8.89 9.17
CA LEU A 202 -4.83 -9.10 7.74
C LEU A 202 -4.60 -7.77 7.01
N GLY A 203 -5.37 -6.74 7.34
CA GLY A 203 -5.20 -5.38 6.82
C GLY A 203 -3.90 -4.72 7.25
N ALA A 204 -3.37 -5.03 8.44
CA ALA A 204 -2.03 -4.59 8.82
C ALA A 204 -0.93 -5.39 8.09
N LEU A 205 -1.11 -6.72 7.96
CA LEU A 205 -0.12 -7.61 7.35
C LEU A 205 0.08 -7.38 5.85
N GLU A 206 -0.89 -6.83 5.11
CA GLU A 206 -0.73 -6.51 3.68
C GLU A 206 0.40 -5.52 3.38
N HIS A 207 0.90 -4.83 4.42
CA HIS A 207 1.94 -3.82 4.35
C HIS A 207 3.26 -4.28 4.99
N ILE A 208 3.34 -5.53 5.46
CA ILE A 208 4.50 -6.06 6.19
C ILE A 208 5.11 -7.21 5.40
N ASP A 209 6.45 -7.29 5.43
CA ASP A 209 7.15 -8.47 4.91
C ASP A 209 7.00 -9.63 5.90
N LEU A 210 6.42 -10.73 5.43
CA LEU A 210 5.96 -11.81 6.29
C LEU A 210 7.06 -12.84 6.55
N PRO A 211 7.26 -13.27 7.81
CA PRO A 211 8.01 -14.47 8.10
C PRO A 211 7.37 -15.70 7.44
N GLU A 212 8.19 -16.57 6.86
CA GLU A 212 7.76 -17.74 6.08
C GLU A 212 6.69 -18.58 6.79
N LYS A 213 6.90 -18.92 8.07
CA LYS A 213 5.94 -19.72 8.84
C LYS A 213 4.59 -19.05 9.08
N LEU A 214 4.53 -17.71 9.08
CA LEU A 214 3.25 -17.00 9.16
C LEU A 214 2.59 -16.98 7.79
N ALA A 215 3.36 -16.77 6.72
CA ALA A 215 2.85 -16.88 5.35
C ALA A 215 2.26 -18.27 5.09
N ASP A 216 2.91 -19.36 5.51
CA ASP A 216 2.39 -20.73 5.43
C ASP A 216 1.00 -20.85 6.04
N ARG A 217 0.81 -20.27 7.24
CA ARG A 217 -0.48 -20.31 7.94
C ARG A 217 -1.57 -19.55 7.18
N ILE A 218 -1.25 -18.40 6.58
CA ILE A 218 -2.19 -17.64 5.76
C ILE A 218 -2.50 -18.38 4.45
N VAL A 219 -1.51 -19.04 3.85
CA VAL A 219 -1.68 -19.91 2.68
C VAL A 219 -2.58 -21.10 3.00
N GLU A 220 -2.43 -21.74 4.16
CA GLU A 220 -3.33 -22.80 4.61
C GLU A 220 -4.78 -22.32 4.73
N MET A 221 -4.99 -21.13 5.32
CA MET A 221 -6.31 -20.52 5.42
C MET A 221 -6.89 -20.21 4.04
N ALA A 222 -6.10 -19.63 3.13
CA ALA A 222 -6.54 -19.33 1.77
C ALA A 222 -6.90 -20.60 0.99
N ASN A 223 -6.09 -21.67 1.10
CA ASN A 223 -6.40 -22.95 0.45
C ASN A 223 -7.70 -23.58 0.99
N LYS A 224 -8.00 -23.44 2.29
CA LYS A 224 -9.27 -23.91 2.86
C LYS A 224 -10.47 -23.21 2.25
N GLU A 225 -10.39 -21.89 2.06
CA GLU A 225 -11.44 -21.15 1.36
C GLU A 225 -11.53 -21.57 -0.11
N ILE A 226 -10.40 -21.69 -0.82
CA ILE A 226 -10.36 -22.08 -2.24
C ILE A 226 -11.05 -23.43 -2.50
N VAL A 227 -10.90 -24.41 -1.61
CA VAL A 227 -11.48 -25.75 -1.78
C VAL A 227 -12.86 -25.91 -1.11
N SER A 228 -13.36 -24.87 -0.45
CA SER A 228 -14.66 -24.89 0.22
C SER A 228 -15.80 -24.90 -0.81
N ASP A 229 -16.87 -25.63 -0.54
CA ASP A 229 -18.12 -25.58 -1.33
C ASP A 229 -18.78 -24.19 -1.28
N LYS A 230 -18.51 -23.43 -0.20
CA LYS A 230 -19.02 -22.09 0.04
C LYS A 230 -17.86 -21.19 0.51
N PRO A 231 -17.00 -20.72 -0.41
CA PRO A 231 -15.87 -19.88 -0.08
C PRO A 231 -16.33 -18.52 0.45
N ASP A 232 -15.71 -18.02 1.53
CA ASP A 232 -15.82 -16.62 1.89
C ASP A 232 -14.86 -15.79 1.01
N LEU A 233 -15.41 -15.21 -0.05
CA LEU A 233 -14.64 -14.45 -1.04
C LEU A 233 -14.06 -13.13 -0.49
N PHE A 234 -14.66 -12.56 0.57
CA PHE A 234 -14.13 -11.37 1.23
C PHE A 234 -12.94 -11.73 2.12
N LEU A 235 -13.04 -12.84 2.86
CA LEU A 235 -11.92 -13.34 3.65
C LEU A 235 -10.78 -13.75 2.73
N LEU A 236 -11.09 -14.45 1.64
CA LEU A 236 -10.10 -14.85 0.63
C LEU A 236 -9.39 -13.62 0.01
N SER A 237 -10.12 -12.54 -0.28
CA SER A 237 -9.50 -11.27 -0.69
C SER A 237 -8.56 -10.70 0.38
N ALA A 238 -8.97 -10.68 1.65
CA ALA A 238 -8.13 -10.20 2.75
C ALA A 238 -6.86 -11.06 2.94
N LEU A 239 -6.97 -12.38 2.81
CA LEU A 239 -5.83 -13.31 2.91
C LEU A 239 -4.83 -13.08 1.76
N VAL A 240 -5.32 -12.93 0.53
CA VAL A 240 -4.47 -12.68 -0.66
C VAL A 240 -3.75 -11.33 -0.54
N ARG A 241 -4.44 -10.31 -0.04
CA ARG A 241 -3.83 -8.99 0.24
C ARG A 241 -2.74 -9.10 1.31
N ALA A 242 -3.01 -9.83 2.40
CA ALA A 242 -2.01 -10.05 3.45
C ALA A 242 -0.75 -10.77 2.91
N LEU A 243 -0.92 -11.70 1.97
CA LEU A 243 0.20 -12.40 1.31
C LEU A 243 1.06 -11.50 0.38
N ALA A 244 0.73 -10.23 0.20
CA ALA A 244 1.51 -9.32 -0.65
C ALA A 244 2.98 -9.13 -0.19
N GLY A 245 3.26 -9.35 1.10
CA GLY A 245 4.63 -9.37 1.65
C GLY A 245 5.18 -10.76 1.93
N ALA A 246 4.51 -11.83 1.48
CA ALA A 246 5.00 -13.20 1.62
C ALA A 246 6.14 -13.50 0.63
N PRO A 247 6.91 -14.59 0.84
CA PRO A 247 7.81 -15.09 -0.20
C PRO A 247 7.05 -15.32 -1.51
N GLU A 248 7.60 -14.86 -2.63
CA GLU A 248 6.92 -14.72 -3.93
C GLU A 248 6.12 -15.98 -4.32
N LYS A 249 6.73 -17.16 -4.16
CA LYS A 249 6.11 -18.45 -4.49
C LYS A 249 4.75 -18.67 -3.80
N HIS A 250 4.63 -18.31 -2.52
CA HIS A 250 3.38 -18.47 -1.77
C HIS A 250 2.24 -17.67 -2.39
N LEU A 251 2.53 -16.42 -2.74
CA LEU A 251 1.56 -15.53 -3.33
C LEU A 251 1.23 -15.93 -4.77
N THR A 252 2.23 -16.28 -5.59
CA THR A 252 1.99 -16.71 -6.98
C THR A 252 1.14 -17.98 -7.04
N ASP A 253 1.41 -18.98 -6.19
CA ASP A 253 0.67 -20.24 -6.17
C ASP A 253 -0.81 -20.02 -5.80
N ILE A 254 -1.08 -19.12 -4.83
CA ILE A 254 -2.44 -18.76 -4.46
C ILE A 254 -3.13 -17.98 -5.59
N VAL A 255 -2.47 -16.98 -6.17
CA VAL A 255 -3.06 -16.17 -7.25
C VAL A 255 -3.36 -17.02 -8.49
N ASP A 256 -2.48 -17.95 -8.86
CA ASP A 256 -2.71 -18.83 -10.01
C ASP A 256 -3.90 -19.77 -9.77
N LYS A 257 -4.09 -20.29 -8.55
CA LYS A 257 -5.29 -21.05 -8.18
C LYS A 257 -6.57 -20.21 -8.30
N LEU A 258 -6.55 -18.98 -7.80
CA LEU A 258 -7.70 -18.07 -7.89
C LEU A 258 -8.05 -17.78 -9.35
N LEU A 259 -7.06 -17.38 -10.15
CA LEU A 259 -7.25 -17.06 -11.56
C LEU A 259 -7.61 -18.29 -12.42
N SER A 260 -7.37 -19.51 -11.94
CA SER A 260 -7.81 -20.74 -12.63
C SER A 260 -9.33 -20.96 -12.54
N SER A 261 -10.03 -20.29 -11.60
CA SER A 261 -11.46 -20.45 -11.39
C SER A 261 -12.20 -19.12 -11.53
N GLU A 262 -13.24 -19.09 -12.37
CA GLU A 262 -14.11 -17.91 -12.53
C GLU A 262 -14.83 -17.58 -11.21
N GLN A 263 -15.36 -18.61 -10.54
CA GLN A 263 -16.08 -18.48 -9.28
C GLN A 263 -15.24 -17.85 -8.17
N LEU A 264 -13.93 -18.15 -8.14
CA LEU A 264 -13.00 -17.58 -7.15
C LEU A 264 -12.45 -16.22 -7.57
N SER A 265 -12.69 -15.78 -8.80
CA SER A 265 -12.17 -14.52 -9.34
C SER A 265 -13.15 -13.35 -9.16
N HIS A 266 -13.72 -13.24 -7.96
CA HIS A 266 -14.62 -12.15 -7.60
C HIS A 266 -13.94 -10.78 -7.69
N GLN A 267 -14.71 -9.73 -7.96
CA GLN A 267 -14.18 -8.36 -8.13
C GLN A 267 -13.29 -7.90 -6.97
N GLU A 268 -13.65 -8.21 -5.72
CA GLU A 268 -12.87 -7.84 -4.54
C GLU A 268 -11.49 -8.51 -4.48
N ILE A 269 -11.39 -9.74 -5.02
CA ILE A 269 -10.12 -10.46 -5.11
C ILE A 269 -9.26 -9.83 -6.21
N LEU A 270 -9.85 -9.51 -7.36
CA LEU A 270 -9.14 -8.88 -8.47
C LEU A 270 -8.65 -7.47 -8.11
N ILE A 271 -9.47 -6.69 -7.39
CA ILE A 271 -9.10 -5.39 -6.82
C ILE A 271 -7.95 -5.57 -5.81
N GLY A 272 -8.04 -6.57 -4.94
CA GLY A 272 -6.97 -6.91 -3.99
C GLY A 272 -5.65 -7.25 -4.67
N ILE A 273 -5.68 -8.06 -5.73
CA ILE A 273 -4.50 -8.41 -6.52
C ILE A 273 -3.89 -7.16 -7.17
N ALA A 274 -4.69 -6.36 -7.89
CA ALA A 274 -4.20 -5.15 -8.54
C ALA A 274 -3.69 -4.11 -7.51
N GLY A 275 -4.36 -3.97 -6.38
CA GLY A 275 -4.07 -2.95 -5.37
C GLY A 275 -2.92 -3.28 -4.41
N ARG A 276 -2.63 -4.57 -4.17
CA ARG A 276 -1.62 -5.01 -3.17
C ARG A 276 -0.61 -6.01 -3.70
N SER A 277 -1.03 -6.90 -4.58
CA SER A 277 -0.23 -8.03 -5.06
C SER A 277 0.18 -7.87 -6.54
N TRP A 278 0.21 -6.64 -7.06
CA TRP A 278 0.35 -6.35 -8.50
C TRP A 278 1.62 -6.94 -9.12
N HIS A 279 2.69 -7.09 -8.34
CA HIS A 279 3.98 -7.58 -8.81
C HIS A 279 3.88 -8.99 -9.43
N VAL A 280 2.92 -9.83 -9.00
CA VAL A 280 2.69 -11.14 -9.62
C VAL A 280 2.22 -11.03 -11.07
N LEU A 281 1.63 -9.89 -11.47
CA LEU A 281 1.17 -9.64 -12.83
C LEU A 281 2.31 -9.23 -13.78
N ALA A 282 3.56 -9.25 -13.32
CA ALA A 282 4.72 -9.11 -14.20
C ALA A 282 4.90 -10.32 -15.14
N ASP A 283 4.32 -11.47 -14.78
CA ASP A 283 4.18 -12.62 -15.69
C ASP A 283 3.07 -12.37 -16.71
N SER A 284 3.39 -12.42 -18.01
CA SER A 284 2.45 -12.11 -19.08
C SER A 284 1.27 -13.09 -19.14
N GLY A 285 1.50 -14.37 -18.87
CA GLY A 285 0.44 -15.38 -18.82
C GLY A 285 -0.55 -15.11 -17.69
N ARG A 286 -0.06 -14.77 -16.51
CA ARG A 286 -0.88 -14.39 -15.35
C ARG A 286 -1.61 -13.09 -15.57
N ALA A 287 -0.96 -12.08 -16.16
CA ALA A 287 -1.59 -10.83 -16.54
C ALA A 287 -2.76 -11.07 -17.51
N GLN A 288 -2.58 -11.91 -18.54
CA GLN A 288 -3.64 -12.25 -19.47
C GLN A 288 -4.81 -12.98 -18.77
N ARG A 289 -4.52 -13.95 -17.89
CA ARG A 289 -5.56 -14.62 -17.08
C ARG A 289 -6.29 -13.63 -16.17
N PHE A 290 -5.58 -12.72 -15.52
CA PHE A 290 -6.15 -11.67 -14.68
C PHE A 290 -7.12 -10.79 -15.46
N LEU A 291 -6.70 -10.29 -16.64
CA LEU A 291 -7.55 -9.46 -17.49
C LEU A 291 -8.78 -10.23 -17.99
N LEU A 292 -8.62 -11.52 -18.33
CA LEU A 292 -9.75 -12.38 -18.69
C LEU A 292 -10.77 -12.45 -17.54
N ARG A 293 -10.31 -12.78 -16.33
CA ARG A 293 -11.18 -12.83 -15.15
C ARG A 293 -11.85 -11.50 -14.86
N LEU A 294 -11.14 -10.40 -15.07
CA LEU A 294 -11.70 -9.06 -14.94
C LEU A 294 -12.80 -8.79 -15.98
N ALA A 295 -12.60 -9.17 -17.24
CA ALA A 295 -13.61 -9.06 -18.28
C ALA A 295 -14.87 -9.90 -17.97
N GLN A 296 -14.67 -11.11 -17.43
CA GLN A 296 -15.76 -12.01 -17.06
C GLN A 296 -16.63 -11.50 -15.88
N THR A 297 -16.17 -10.49 -15.13
CA THR A 297 -17.04 -9.82 -14.15
C THR A 297 -18.21 -9.09 -14.80
N GLY A 298 -18.14 -8.79 -16.11
CA GLY A 298 -19.12 -7.97 -16.82
C GLY A 298 -19.10 -6.49 -16.42
N ASN A 299 -18.20 -6.08 -15.53
CA ASN A 299 -18.10 -4.71 -15.04
C ASN A 299 -17.05 -3.92 -15.86
N GLN A 300 -17.49 -3.34 -16.99
CA GLN A 300 -16.60 -2.60 -17.88
C GLN A 300 -15.97 -1.36 -17.21
N ALA A 301 -16.67 -0.71 -16.28
CA ALA A 301 -16.12 0.43 -15.53
C ALA A 301 -14.92 0.00 -14.67
N LEU A 302 -15.07 -1.11 -13.93
CA LEU A 302 -13.98 -1.71 -13.16
C LEU A 302 -12.85 -2.19 -14.07
N PHE A 303 -13.16 -2.82 -15.20
CA PHE A 303 -12.17 -3.23 -16.19
C PHE A 303 -11.31 -2.05 -16.64
N ASN A 304 -11.95 -0.95 -17.06
CA ASN A 304 -11.25 0.25 -17.52
C ASN A 304 -10.40 0.86 -16.42
N GLN A 305 -10.95 0.95 -15.19
CA GLN A 305 -10.25 1.53 -14.06
C GLN A 305 -8.99 0.73 -13.71
N LEU A 306 -9.10 -0.59 -13.52
CA LEU A 306 -7.96 -1.42 -13.15
C LEU A 306 -6.96 -1.55 -14.30
N PHE A 307 -7.41 -1.62 -15.56
CA PHE A 307 -6.50 -1.62 -16.71
C PHE A 307 -5.65 -0.35 -16.75
N ALA A 308 -6.29 0.83 -16.66
CA ALA A 308 -5.59 2.12 -16.67
C ALA A 308 -4.63 2.26 -15.47
N ASP A 309 -5.06 1.80 -14.30
CA ASP A 309 -4.26 1.82 -13.07
C ASP A 309 -3.02 0.91 -13.16
N LEU A 310 -3.16 -0.30 -13.73
CA LEU A 310 -2.06 -1.25 -13.92
C LEU A 310 -1.07 -0.79 -15.00
N VAL A 311 -1.54 -0.16 -16.08
CA VAL A 311 -0.65 0.40 -17.13
C VAL A 311 0.23 1.54 -16.63
N MET A 312 -0.23 2.26 -15.60
CA MET A 312 0.55 3.34 -14.98
C MET A 312 1.74 2.81 -14.17
N LEU A 313 1.67 1.58 -13.65
CA LEU A 313 2.79 0.98 -12.92
C LEU A 313 3.99 0.74 -13.85
N PRO A 314 5.18 1.30 -13.56
CA PRO A 314 6.35 1.16 -14.45
C PRO A 314 6.71 -0.29 -14.75
N GLN A 315 6.65 -1.17 -13.76
CA GLN A 315 6.95 -2.59 -13.89
C GLN A 315 5.95 -3.34 -14.80
N LEU A 316 4.68 -2.92 -14.80
CA LEU A 316 3.61 -3.63 -15.49
C LEU A 316 3.27 -3.03 -16.84
N ARG A 317 3.64 -1.77 -17.10
CA ARG A 317 3.34 -1.08 -18.36
C ARG A 317 3.71 -1.90 -19.59
N MET A 318 4.92 -2.45 -19.60
CA MET A 318 5.45 -3.27 -20.71
C MET A 318 4.83 -4.66 -20.80
N VAL A 319 4.11 -5.10 -19.77
CA VAL A 319 3.40 -6.39 -19.75
C VAL A 319 1.94 -6.22 -20.15
N ILE A 320 1.28 -5.18 -19.64
CA ILE A 320 -0.16 -4.95 -19.81
C ILE A 320 -0.48 -4.28 -21.15
N LEU A 321 0.29 -3.28 -21.59
CA LEU A 321 0.00 -2.58 -22.85
C LEU A 321 -0.01 -3.50 -24.08
N PRO A 322 0.95 -4.42 -24.28
CA PRO A 322 0.92 -5.34 -25.42
C PRO A 322 -0.34 -6.21 -25.47
N LEU A 323 -0.97 -6.49 -24.32
CA LEU A 323 -2.19 -7.30 -24.25
C LEU A 323 -3.41 -6.60 -24.87
N LEU A 324 -3.37 -5.28 -25.13
CA LEU A 324 -4.39 -4.58 -25.93
C LEU A 324 -4.54 -5.15 -27.34
N HIS A 325 -3.47 -5.72 -27.87
CA HIS A 325 -3.40 -6.26 -29.24
C HIS A 325 -3.35 -7.79 -29.26
N ALA A 326 -3.33 -8.44 -28.10
CA ALA A 326 -3.55 -9.86 -28.04
C ALA A 326 -4.96 -10.17 -28.56
N SER A 327 -5.14 -11.34 -29.17
CA SER A 327 -6.47 -11.89 -29.53
C SER A 327 -6.82 -13.02 -28.54
N PRO A 328 -7.20 -12.70 -27.30
CA PRO A 328 -7.56 -13.68 -26.27
C PRO A 328 -8.98 -14.23 -26.51
N SER A 329 -9.61 -14.75 -25.46
CA SER A 329 -11.00 -15.20 -25.51
C SER A 329 -11.97 -14.10 -25.99
N PRO A 330 -13.20 -14.46 -26.42
CA PRO A 330 -14.19 -13.49 -26.87
C PRO A 330 -14.50 -12.39 -25.85
N GLU A 331 -14.60 -12.74 -24.56
CA GLU A 331 -14.96 -11.83 -23.46
C GLU A 331 -13.88 -10.76 -23.26
N LEU A 332 -12.61 -11.16 -23.20
CA LEU A 332 -11.51 -10.21 -23.06
C LEU A 332 -11.34 -9.36 -24.32
N THR A 333 -11.54 -9.95 -25.51
CA THR A 333 -11.51 -9.19 -26.77
C THR A 333 -12.57 -8.08 -26.76
N GLN A 334 -13.80 -8.39 -26.33
CA GLN A 334 -14.86 -7.39 -26.22
C GLN A 334 -14.51 -6.28 -25.22
N ALA A 335 -14.05 -6.64 -24.01
CA ALA A 335 -13.70 -5.65 -22.99
C ALA A 335 -12.56 -4.71 -23.44
N LEU A 336 -11.57 -5.23 -24.18
CA LEU A 336 -10.48 -4.43 -24.74
C LEU A 336 -10.97 -3.50 -25.87
N MET A 337 -11.88 -3.96 -26.72
CA MET A 337 -12.50 -3.11 -27.75
C MET A 337 -13.31 -1.96 -27.13
N GLU A 338 -14.09 -2.24 -26.08
CA GLU A 338 -14.86 -1.22 -25.36
C GLU A 338 -13.96 -0.20 -24.66
N LEU A 339 -12.87 -0.66 -24.03
CA LEU A 339 -11.83 0.21 -23.47
C LEU A 339 -11.28 1.17 -24.53
N GLN A 340 -10.90 0.66 -25.71
CA GLN A 340 -10.34 1.48 -26.80
C GLN A 340 -11.33 2.52 -27.34
N ARG A 341 -12.63 2.20 -27.38
CA ARG A 341 -13.67 3.16 -27.79
C ARG A 341 -13.79 4.30 -26.79
N ASN A 342 -13.78 3.99 -25.49
CA ASN A 342 -13.89 5.00 -24.43
C ASN A 342 -12.67 5.93 -24.32
N THR A 343 -11.49 5.50 -24.79
CA THR A 343 -10.29 6.36 -24.81
C THR A 343 -10.22 7.30 -26.02
N LYS A 344 -11.07 7.10 -27.04
CA LYS A 344 -11.08 7.89 -28.29
C LYS A 344 -12.19 8.94 -28.34
N GLY A 345 -13.16 8.87 -27.45
CA GLY A 345 -14.18 9.92 -27.23
C GLY A 345 -13.82 10.71 -25.99
#